data_AF-J5HD85-F1
#
_entry.id   AF-J5HD85-F1
#
_cell.length_a   1.000
_cell.length_b   1.000
_cell.length_c   1.000
_cell.angle_alpha   90.00
_cell.angle_beta   90.00
_cell.angle_gamma   90.00
#
_symmetry.space_group_name_H-M   'P 1'
#
loop_
_entity.id
_entity.type
_entity.pdbx_description
1 polymer ?
#
loop_
_entity_poly.entity_id
_entity_poly.type
_entity_poly.pdbx_seq_one_letter_code
_entity_poly.pdbx_strand_id
1 'polypeptide(L)'
;MKLYGTPLCHDCVDAFERLKNAGISYDYVEITKSMPKMKEFLHLRDNRDEFIDIKKEGYVGVPCFLLDDDSIEFDTDNIIRHFSQK
;
A
#
# COMPACT_ATOMS: atom_id res chain seq x y z
N MET A 1 1.83 -3.12 -10.13
CA MET A 1 1.69 -2.83 -8.69
C MET A 1 0.70 -1.69 -8.41
N LYS A 2 -0.24 -1.92 -7.50
CA LYS A 2 -1.12 -0.89 -6.92
C LYS A 2 -0.63 -0.47 -5.54
N LEU A 3 -0.81 0.80 -5.20
CA LEU A 3 -0.48 1.36 -3.89
C LEU A 3 -1.74 1.98 -3.27
N TYR A 4 -2.21 1.39 -2.18
CA TYR A 4 -3.29 1.94 -1.38
C TYR A 4 -2.71 2.82 -0.28
N GLY A 5 -3.21 4.05 -0.18
CA GLY A 5 -2.72 5.00 0.81
C GLY A 5 -3.62 6.22 0.96
N THR A 6 -3.19 7.15 1.82
CA THR A 6 -3.87 8.43 2.01
C THR A 6 -2.83 9.53 2.23
N PRO A 7 -3.05 10.75 1.69
CA PRO A 7 -2.17 11.88 1.98
C PRO A 7 -2.25 12.34 3.44
N LEU A 8 -3.19 11.82 4.23
CA LEU A 8 -3.31 12.10 5.67
C LEU A 8 -2.33 11.28 6.52
N CYS A 9 -1.62 10.32 5.92
CA CYS A 9 -0.65 9.46 6.59
C CYS A 9 0.76 9.87 6.18
N HIS A 10 1.59 10.22 7.16
CA HIS A 10 2.98 10.62 6.92
C HIS A 10 3.78 9.50 6.24
N ASP A 11 3.62 8.25 6.69
CA ASP A 11 4.31 7.09 6.11
C ASP A 11 3.93 6.85 4.64
N CYS A 12 2.68 7.14 4.25
CA CYS A 12 2.26 7.06 2.86
C CYS A 12 2.96 8.13 1.99
N VAL A 13 3.09 9.35 2.51
CA VAL A 13 3.75 10.45 1.79
C VAL A 13 5.22 10.13 1.57
N ASP A 14 5.91 9.68 2.61
CA ASP A 14 7.31 9.25 2.54
C ASP A 14 7.48 8.10 1.53
N ALA A 15 6.54 7.15 1.52
CA ALA A 15 6.54 6.05 0.56
C ALA A 15 6.46 6.55 -0.90
N PHE A 16 5.58 7.52 -1.19
CA PHE A 16 5.46 8.09 -2.53
C PHE A 16 6.76 8.75 -2.99
N GLU A 17 7.41 9.52 -2.11
CA GLU A 17 8.67 10.17 -2.45
C GLU A 17 9.78 9.17 -2.72
N ARG A 18 9.91 8.14 -1.88
CA ARG A 18 10.93 7.09 -2.05
C ARG A 18 10.72 6.32 -3.35
N LEU A 19 9.50 5.91 -3.67
CA LEU A 19 9.19 5.18 -4.91
C LEU A 19 9.42 6.03 -6.15
N LYS A 20 9.05 7.32 -6.08
CA LYS A 20 9.31 8.29 -7.14
C LYS A 20 10.81 8.47 -7.38
N ASN A 21 11.61 8.58 -6.31
CA ASN A 21 13.06 8.69 -6.40
C ASN A 21 13.71 7.41 -6.95
N ALA A 22 13.13 6.24 -6.65
CA ALA A 22 13.55 4.95 -7.20
C ALA A 22 13.10 4.72 -8.66
N GLY A 23 12.27 5.61 -9.24
CA GLY A 23 11.73 5.45 -10.59
C GLY A 23 10.71 4.32 -10.74
N ILE A 24 10.10 3.86 -9.63
CA ILE A 24 9.14 2.76 -9.63
C ILE A 24 7.75 3.32 -9.99
N SER A 25 7.13 2.74 -11.01
CA SER A 25 5.76 3.08 -11.41
C SER A 25 4.73 2.29 -10.61
N TYR A 26 3.69 2.96 -10.12
CA TYR A 26 2.62 2.36 -9.33
C TYR A 26 1.28 3.06 -9.57
N ASP A 27 0.20 2.30 -9.48
CA ASP A 27 -1.17 2.83 -9.52
C ASP A 27 -1.62 3.24 -8.13
N TYR A 28 -1.68 4.56 -7.87
CA TYR A 28 -2.05 5.09 -6.57
C TYR A 28 -3.58 5.13 -6.36
N VAL A 29 -4.04 4.42 -5.33
CA VAL A 29 -5.42 4.41 -4.86
C VAL A 29 -5.51 5.17 -3.54
N GLU A 30 -5.91 6.44 -3.64
CA GLU A 30 -6.22 7.26 -2.46
C GLU A 30 -7.53 6.80 -1.80
N ILE A 31 -7.42 6.09 -0.67
CA ILE A 31 -8.56 5.45 0.01
C ILE A 31 -9.51 6.47 0.65
N THR A 32 -9.02 7.68 0.98
CA THR A 32 -9.81 8.76 1.59
C THR A 32 -10.53 9.64 0.58
N LYS A 33 -10.27 9.47 -0.73
CA LYS A 33 -10.82 10.34 -1.77
C LYS A 33 -12.28 10.10 -2.08
N SER A 34 -12.74 8.85 -1.98
CA SER A 34 -14.12 8.50 -2.30
C SER A 34 -14.56 7.17 -1.65
N MET A 35 -15.87 7.05 -1.41
CA MET A 35 -16.48 5.84 -0.85
C MET A 35 -16.20 4.57 -1.67
N PRO A 36 -16.23 4.58 -3.02
CA PRO A 36 -15.87 3.41 -3.81
C PRO A 36 -14.43 2.94 -3.59
N LYS A 37 -13.45 3.85 -3.54
CA LYS A 37 -12.04 3.51 -3.29
C LYS A 37 -11.84 2.96 -1.88
N MET A 38 -12.50 3.56 -0.89
CA MET A 38 -12.50 3.06 0.47
C MET A 38 -13.10 1.64 0.53
N LYS A 39 -14.24 1.40 -0.12
CA LYS A 39 -14.86 0.07 -0.18
C LYS A 39 -13.96 -0.97 -0.84
N GLU A 40 -13.28 -0.61 -1.93
CA GLU A 40 -12.29 -1.49 -2.58
C GLU A 40 -11.19 -1.91 -1.60
N PHE A 41 -10.58 -0.93 -0.91
CA PHE A 41 -9.52 -1.21 0.06
C PHE A 41 -10.02 -2.01 1.27
N LEU A 42 -11.19 -1.67 1.82
CA LEU A 42 -11.78 -2.43 2.93
C LEU A 42 -12.08 -3.87 2.52
N HIS A 43 -12.57 -4.09 1.30
CA HIS A 43 -12.80 -5.43 0.79
C HIS A 43 -11.49 -6.24 0.71
N LEU A 44 -10.41 -5.64 0.22
CA LEU A 44 -9.08 -6.26 0.23
C LEU A 44 -8.62 -6.56 1.67
N ARG A 45 -8.62 -5.56 2.54
CA ARG A 45 -8.15 -5.63 3.93
C ARG A 45 -8.92 -6.66 4.78
N ASP A 46 -10.21 -6.78 4.56
CA ASP A 46 -11.07 -7.62 5.38
C ASP A 46 -11.05 -9.10 4.93
N ASN A 47 -10.64 -9.39 3.68
CA ASN A 47 -10.60 -10.75 3.12
C ASN A 47 -9.19 -11.35 2.97
N ARG A 48 -8.14 -10.62 3.40
CA ARG A 48 -6.74 -11.04 3.25
C ARG A 48 -6.10 -11.32 4.60
N ASP A 49 -5.41 -12.44 4.69
CA ASP A 49 -4.77 -12.92 5.93
C ASP A 49 -3.59 -12.02 6.33
N GLU A 50 -2.93 -11.39 5.35
CA GLU A 50 -1.82 -10.46 5.57
C GLU A 50 -2.20 -9.27 6.47
N PHE A 51 -3.48 -8.93 6.55
CA PHE A 51 -3.97 -7.84 7.40
C PHE A 51 -4.42 -8.28 8.79
N ILE A 52 -4.39 -9.58 9.12
CA ILE A 52 -4.87 -10.07 10.41
C ILE A 52 -4.12 -9.40 11.55
N ASP A 53 -2.79 -9.38 11.51
CA ASP A 53 -1.98 -8.83 12.60
C ASP A 53 -2.00 -7.30 12.62
N ILE A 54 -1.99 -6.66 11.45
CA ILE A 54 -2.19 -5.20 11.31
C ILE A 54 -3.50 -4.75 11.96
N LYS A 55 -4.60 -5.48 11.71
CA LYS A 55 -5.90 -5.19 12.31
C LYS A 55 -5.90 -5.41 13.82
N LYS A 56 -5.21 -6.45 14.32
CA LYS A 56 -5.09 -6.70 15.76
C LYS A 56 -4.36 -5.56 16.48
N GLU A 57 -3.39 -4.96 15.84
CA GLU A 57 -2.64 -3.81 16.38
C GLU A 57 -3.40 -2.48 16.25
N GLY A 58 -4.59 -2.47 15.61
CA GLY A 58 -5.42 -1.28 15.46
C GLY A 58 -5.00 -0.38 14.30
N TYR A 59 -4.12 -0.85 13.42
CA TYR A 59 -3.69 -0.09 12.25
C TYR A 59 -4.68 -0.24 11.09
N VAL A 60 -4.70 0.79 10.22
CA VAL A 60 -5.51 0.77 8.98
C VAL A 60 -4.91 -0.18 7.93
N GLY A 61 -3.59 -0.37 7.95
CA GLY A 61 -2.85 -1.15 6.96
C GLY A 61 -2.46 -0.35 5.72
N VAL A 62 -2.06 0.91 5.88
CA VAL A 62 -1.49 1.74 4.79
C VAL A 62 -0.14 2.32 5.24
N PRO A 63 0.85 2.48 4.33
CA PRO A 63 0.80 2.15 2.90
C PRO A 63 0.70 0.64 2.64
N CYS A 64 -0.09 0.25 1.65
CA CYS A 64 -0.27 -1.15 1.24
C CYS A 64 0.04 -1.30 -0.25
N PHE A 65 0.99 -2.17 -0.54
CA PHE A 65 1.45 -2.50 -1.87
C PHE A 65 0.85 -3.82 -2.32
N LEU A 66 0.05 -3.79 -3.37
CA LEU A 66 -0.45 -4.98 -4.04
C LEU A 66 0.37 -5.19 -5.32
N LEU A 67 1.19 -6.23 -5.30
CA LEU A 67 2.07 -6.62 -6.40
C LEU A 67 1.26 -7.35 -7.49
N ASP A 68 1.88 -7.52 -8.67
CA ASP A 68 1.19 -8.12 -9.83
C ASP A 68 1.03 -9.65 -9.70
N ASP A 69 1.74 -10.27 -8.76
CA ASP A 69 1.58 -11.68 -8.35
C ASP A 69 0.52 -11.87 -7.25
N ASP A 70 -0.28 -10.83 -6.98
CA ASP A 70 -1.30 -10.77 -5.94
C ASP A 70 -0.73 -10.84 -4.51
N SER A 71 0.59 -10.70 -4.32
CA SER A 71 1.18 -10.59 -2.99
C SER A 71 1.03 -9.18 -2.42
N ILE A 72 0.97 -9.10 -1.08
CA ILE A 72 0.82 -7.86 -0.34
C ILE A 72 2.07 -7.58 0.47
N GLU A 73 2.56 -6.35 0.39
CA GLU A 73 3.67 -5.83 1.18
C GLU A 73 3.25 -4.49 1.78
N PHE A 74 3.79 -4.17 2.95
CA PHE A 74 3.50 -2.92 3.67
C PHE A 74 4.76 -2.06 3.83
N ASP A 75 5.94 -2.67 3.72
CA ASP A 75 7.22 -2.00 3.85
C ASP A 75 7.71 -1.46 2.49
N THR A 76 7.97 -0.15 2.45
CA THR A 76 8.43 0.52 1.23
C THR A 76 9.86 0.13 0.85
N ASP A 77 10.73 -0.12 1.83
CA ASP A 77 12.13 -0.51 1.56
C ASP A 77 12.19 -1.91 0.96
N ASN A 78 11.30 -2.83 1.37
CA ASN A 78 11.16 -4.14 0.74
C ASN A 78 10.75 -4.03 -0.74
N ILE A 79 9.77 -3.17 -1.04
CA ILE A 79 9.34 -2.90 -2.43
C ILE A 79 10.50 -2.34 -3.25
N ILE A 80 11.20 -1.32 -2.74
CA ILE A 80 12.31 -0.73 -3.47
C ILE A 80 13.41 -1.76 -3.74
N ARG A 81 13.72 -2.62 -2.76
CA ARG A 81 14.68 -3.73 -2.96
C ARG A 81 14.20 -4.75 -3.98
N HIS A 82 12.90 -5.06 -4.01
CA HIS A 82 12.32 -5.99 -4.97
C HIS A 82 12.48 -5.49 -6.42
N PHE A 83 12.25 -4.20 -6.66
CA PHE A 83 12.36 -3.60 -7.99
C PHE A 83 13.77 -3.17 -8.37
N SER A 84 14.65 -2.88 -7.40
CA SER A 84 16.05 -2.48 -7.67
C SER A 84 16.98 -3.64 -8.05
N GLN A 85 16.53 -4.89 -7.91
CA GLN A 85 17.31 -6.10 -8.24
C GLN A 85 17.06 -6.62 -9.67
N LYS A 86 16.20 -5.95 -10.44
CA LYS A 86 15.99 -6.21 -11.88
C LYS A 86 16.74 -5.20 -12.73
#